data_AF-A0A9W8XPS3-F1
#
_entry.id   AF-A0A9W8XPS3-F1
#
_cell.length_a   1.000
_cell.length_b   1.000
_cell.length_c   1.000
_cell.angle_alpha   90.00
_cell.angle_beta   90.00
_cell.angle_gamma   90.00
#
_symmetry.space_group_name_H-M   'P 1'
#
loop_
_entity.id
_entity.type
_entity.pdbx_description
1 polymer ?
#
loop_
_entity_poly.entity_id
_entity_poly.type
_entity_poly.pdbx_seq_one_letter_code
_entity_poly.pdbx_strand_id
1 'polypeptide(L)'
;MSRLRSCSPESSGEVLTKKEVLNRDTILLLVTYFIFQLANISYNSLYPIFAEEEEPTGRGLNIEGVGLSLAFAGVITILFQIGVYGKLRERIGNKVTYRISLAAFVVAFILMPWVGYRESNPFQGLGTGAGWLWAELGAILVIKTVASVGGLTSALLLITNSAPNHNVLGTLNGLAQTLSAAGRAAGPFVSGSLFTAATKIQPKGEALAFGIFAGVSFIGFLLSFGIRGSGLEADGWSSEDEDEEDEEDVGDEGGHANERTGLIRK
;
A
#
# COMPACT_ATOMS: atom_id res chain seq x y z
N MET A 1 62.03 13.90 13.61
CA MET A 1 61.48 14.33 12.30
C MET A 1 60.54 13.22 11.80
N SER A 2 59.34 13.14 12.37
CA SER A 2 58.34 12.11 12.07
C SER A 2 57.08 12.80 11.58
N ARG A 3 56.88 12.83 10.26
CA ARG A 3 55.62 13.30 9.66
C ARG A 3 54.61 12.17 9.73
N LEU A 4 53.62 12.31 10.61
CA LEU A 4 52.39 11.54 10.58
C LEU A 4 51.65 11.90 9.29
N ARG A 5 51.50 10.93 8.38
CA ARG A 5 50.56 11.02 7.27
C ARG A 5 49.17 10.80 7.86
N SER A 6 48.36 11.85 7.86
CA SER A 6 46.93 11.80 8.11
C SER A 6 46.27 10.92 7.04
N CYS A 7 45.74 9.77 7.44
CA CYS A 7 44.79 9.01 6.63
C CYS A 7 43.42 9.69 6.82
N SER A 8 43.03 10.57 5.90
CA SER A 8 41.61 10.94 5.77
C SER A 8 40.93 9.86 4.94
N PRO A 9 39.83 9.24 5.41
CA PRO A 9 38.97 8.46 4.53
C PRO A 9 38.25 9.45 3.60
N GLU A 10 38.67 9.44 2.34
CA GLU A 10 38.09 10.24 1.27
C GLU A 10 36.64 9.81 1.03
N SER A 11 35.74 10.79 0.87
CA SER A 11 34.28 10.66 0.81
C SER A 11 33.75 9.99 -0.48
N SER A 12 34.29 8.83 -0.86
CA SER A 12 33.90 8.12 -2.08
C SER A 12 32.55 7.39 -1.98
N GLY A 13 31.99 7.21 -0.78
CA GLY A 13 30.70 6.54 -0.57
C GLY A 13 29.47 7.38 -0.95
N GLU A 14 29.53 8.71 -0.83
CA GLU A 14 28.34 9.58 -0.97
C GLU A 14 27.95 9.83 -2.44
N VAL A 15 28.95 9.87 -3.34
CA VAL A 15 28.74 10.17 -4.77
C VAL A 15 28.21 8.95 -5.53
N LEU A 16 28.57 7.73 -5.11
CA LEU A 16 28.04 6.48 -5.67
C LEU A 16 26.57 6.27 -5.26
N THR A 17 26.26 6.53 -3.98
CA THR A 17 24.91 6.35 -3.39
C THR A 17 23.83 7.14 -4.14
N LYS A 18 24.09 8.41 -4.49
CA LYS A 18 23.09 9.23 -5.21
C LYS A 18 22.79 8.69 -6.60
N LYS A 19 23.79 8.25 -7.35
CA LYS A 19 23.59 7.70 -8.72
C LYS A 19 22.88 6.35 -8.69
N GLU A 20 23.13 5.53 -7.68
CA GLU A 20 22.47 4.23 -7.50
C GLU A 20 20.99 4.39 -7.11
N VAL A 21 20.68 5.35 -6.22
CA VAL A 21 19.29 5.69 -5.85
C VAL A 21 18.56 6.37 -7.02
N LEU A 22 19.22 7.26 -7.76
CA LEU A 22 18.65 7.95 -8.94
C LEU A 22 18.71 7.12 -10.24
N ASN A 23 18.86 5.80 -10.15
CA ASN A 23 18.69 4.96 -11.32
C ASN A 23 17.23 5.04 -11.83
N ARG A 24 17.07 5.02 -13.15
CA ARG A 24 15.76 5.11 -13.81
C ARG A 24 14.77 4.08 -13.29
N ASP A 25 15.21 2.83 -13.10
CA ASP A 25 14.34 1.75 -12.62
C ASP A 25 13.88 2.02 -11.17
N THR A 26 14.79 2.43 -10.30
CA THR A 26 14.50 2.78 -8.89
C THR A 26 13.55 3.97 -8.78
N ILE A 27 13.78 5.04 -9.55
CA ILE A 27 12.89 6.21 -9.58
C ILE A 27 11.50 5.80 -10.06
N LEU A 28 11.43 5.03 -11.15
CA LEU A 28 10.16 4.60 -11.71
C LEU A 28 9.38 3.75 -10.71
N LEU A 29 10.07 2.87 -9.99
CA LEU A 29 9.50 2.01 -8.96
C LEU A 29 9.03 2.82 -7.74
N LEU A 30 9.80 3.81 -7.28
CA LEU A 30 9.37 4.73 -6.21
C LEU A 30 8.14 5.57 -6.64
N VAL A 31 8.11 6.05 -7.88
CA VAL A 31 6.96 6.80 -8.43
C VAL A 31 5.72 5.91 -8.52
N THR A 32 5.83 4.69 -9.06
CA THR A 32 4.68 3.77 -9.11
C THR A 32 4.24 3.36 -7.71
N TYR A 33 5.17 3.20 -6.78
CA TYR A 33 4.86 2.88 -5.38
C TYR A 33 4.11 4.04 -4.70
N PHE A 34 4.51 5.28 -4.94
CA PHE A 34 3.78 6.44 -4.47
C PHE A 34 2.35 6.50 -5.04
N ILE A 35 2.19 6.27 -6.35
CA ILE A 35 0.87 6.20 -7.00
C ILE A 35 0.01 5.10 -6.37
N PHE A 36 0.60 3.92 -6.17
CA PHE A 36 -0.06 2.78 -5.53
C PHE A 36 -0.52 3.13 -4.11
N GLN A 37 0.34 3.76 -3.30
CA GLN A 37 0.00 4.16 -1.94
C GLN A 37 -1.08 5.24 -1.91
N LEU A 38 -0.99 6.24 -2.79
CA LEU A 38 -2.02 7.25 -2.91
C LEU A 38 -3.37 6.63 -3.29
N ALA A 39 -3.40 5.71 -4.24
CA ALA A 39 -4.60 4.97 -4.65
C ALA A 39 -5.16 4.12 -3.50
N ASN A 40 -4.32 3.37 -2.80
CA ASN A 40 -4.72 2.52 -1.68
C ASN A 40 -5.35 3.31 -0.53
N ILE A 41 -4.69 4.40 -0.10
CA ILE A 41 -5.21 5.26 0.96
C ILE A 41 -6.48 5.97 0.52
N SER A 42 -6.51 6.50 -0.70
CA SER A 42 -7.70 7.18 -1.23
C SER A 42 -8.89 6.24 -1.31
N TYR A 43 -8.70 4.97 -1.69
CA TYR A 43 -9.76 3.97 -1.64
C TYR A 43 -10.27 3.75 -0.22
N ASN A 44 -9.37 3.62 0.77
CA ASN A 44 -9.76 3.44 2.17
C ASN A 44 -10.57 4.61 2.72
N SER A 45 -10.32 5.83 2.23
CA SER A 45 -11.11 7.01 2.59
C SER A 45 -12.42 7.12 1.81
N LEU A 46 -12.41 6.84 0.50
CA LEU A 46 -13.61 6.95 -0.34
C LEU A 46 -14.64 5.88 -0.05
N TYR A 47 -14.21 4.66 0.28
CA TYR A 47 -15.14 3.55 0.45
C TYR A 47 -16.18 3.81 1.55
N PRO A 48 -15.80 4.19 2.80
CA PRO A 48 -16.78 4.51 3.83
C PRO A 48 -17.68 5.68 3.45
N ILE A 49 -17.10 6.75 2.88
CA ILE A 49 -17.85 7.94 2.47
C ILE A 49 -18.91 7.57 1.44
N PHE A 50 -18.53 6.86 0.38
CA PHE A 50 -19.46 6.42 -0.66
C PHE A 50 -20.51 5.43 -0.15
N ALA A 51 -20.11 4.52 0.74
CA ALA A 51 -21.02 3.54 1.30
C ALA A 51 -22.11 4.19 2.16
N GLU A 52 -21.76 5.20 2.96
CA GLU A 52 -22.66 5.90 3.87
C GLU A 52 -23.52 6.98 3.19
N GLU A 53 -23.00 7.67 2.18
CA GLU A 53 -23.67 8.78 1.50
C GLU A 53 -25.06 8.38 0.96
N GLU A 54 -26.00 9.34 0.97
CA GLU A 54 -27.38 9.12 0.52
C GLU A 54 -27.47 8.86 -1.00
N GLU A 55 -28.53 8.15 -1.40
CA GLU A 55 -28.86 7.97 -2.82
C GLU A 55 -29.15 9.34 -3.45
N PRO A 56 -28.68 9.63 -4.69
CA PRO A 56 -28.19 8.71 -5.71
C PRO A 56 -26.66 8.55 -5.79
N THR A 57 -25.88 9.30 -4.99
CA THR A 57 -24.41 9.34 -5.09
C THR A 57 -23.72 8.26 -4.26
N GLY A 58 -24.37 7.79 -3.19
CA GLY A 58 -23.88 6.70 -2.33
C GLY A 58 -24.83 5.51 -2.25
N ARG A 59 -24.65 4.68 -1.19
CA ARG A 59 -25.42 3.44 -0.96
C ARG A 59 -26.28 3.47 0.30
N GLY A 60 -26.31 4.57 1.04
CA GLY A 60 -27.11 4.72 2.25
C GLY A 60 -26.90 3.61 3.28
N LEU A 61 -25.68 3.03 3.34
CA LEU A 61 -25.36 1.99 4.31
C LEU A 61 -25.13 2.63 5.67
N ASN A 62 -25.71 2.03 6.71
CA ASN A 62 -25.42 2.43 8.09
C ASN A 62 -23.94 2.15 8.42
N ILE A 63 -23.38 2.90 9.37
CA ILE A 63 -21.99 2.80 9.85
C ILE A 63 -21.65 1.36 10.26
N GLU A 64 -22.60 0.66 10.91
CA GLU A 64 -22.45 -0.76 11.28
C GLU A 64 -22.22 -1.68 10.07
N GLY A 65 -22.94 -1.42 8.96
CA GLY A 65 -22.79 -2.18 7.73
C GLY A 65 -21.44 -1.92 7.07
N VAL A 66 -21.01 -0.65 7.02
CA VAL A 66 -19.67 -0.29 6.56
C VAL A 66 -18.62 -1.01 7.40
N GLY A 67 -18.73 -0.96 8.72
CA GLY A 67 -17.84 -1.67 9.64
C GLY A 67 -17.79 -3.19 9.40
N LEU A 68 -18.94 -3.83 9.18
CA LEU A 68 -19.01 -5.26 8.87
C LEU A 68 -18.29 -5.62 7.57
N SER A 69 -18.42 -4.79 6.53
CA SER A 69 -17.74 -5.00 5.25
C SER A 69 -16.21 -4.89 5.38
N LEU A 70 -15.73 -3.93 6.18
CA LEU A 70 -14.30 -3.76 6.47
C LEU A 70 -13.77 -4.91 7.32
N ALA A 71 -14.54 -5.38 8.30
CA ALA A 71 -14.17 -6.53 9.12
C ALA A 71 -14.05 -7.80 8.26
N PHE A 72 -15.01 -8.02 7.34
CA PHE A 72 -14.94 -9.11 6.37
C PHE A 72 -13.67 -9.00 5.49
N ALA A 73 -13.37 -7.83 4.96
CA ALA A 73 -12.13 -7.59 4.21
C ALA A 73 -10.87 -7.87 5.05
N GLY A 74 -10.88 -7.52 6.34
CA GLY A 74 -9.81 -7.85 7.28
C GLY A 74 -9.59 -9.36 7.43
N VAL A 75 -10.66 -10.14 7.59
CA VAL A 75 -10.56 -11.63 7.63
C VAL A 75 -9.97 -12.17 6.33
N ILE A 76 -10.43 -11.68 5.18
CA ILE A 76 -9.90 -12.10 3.87
C ILE A 76 -8.42 -11.74 3.73
N THR A 77 -8.00 -10.58 4.26
CA THR A 77 -6.59 -10.16 4.28
C THR A 77 -5.72 -11.21 4.98
N ILE A 78 -6.10 -11.59 6.18
CA ILE A 78 -5.35 -12.55 7.01
C ILE A 78 -5.27 -13.91 6.30
N LEU A 79 -6.39 -14.40 5.77
CA LEU A 79 -6.43 -15.66 5.03
C LEU A 79 -5.54 -15.62 3.79
N PHE A 80 -5.54 -14.50 3.06
CA PHE A 80 -4.69 -14.31 1.89
C PHE A 80 -3.19 -14.28 2.27
N GLN A 81 -2.82 -13.57 3.33
CA GLN A 81 -1.43 -13.48 3.80
C GLN A 81 -0.89 -14.85 4.21
N ILE A 82 -1.62 -15.58 5.06
CA ILE A 82 -1.18 -16.87 5.61
C ILE A 82 -1.20 -17.96 4.52
N GLY A 83 -2.25 -18.00 3.68
CA GLY A 83 -2.51 -19.14 2.80
C GLY A 83 -2.05 -18.99 1.35
N VAL A 84 -2.02 -17.76 0.82
CA VAL A 84 -1.93 -17.51 -0.63
C VAL A 84 -0.71 -16.70 -1.01
N TYR A 85 -0.33 -15.71 -0.22
CA TYR A 85 0.73 -14.76 -0.59
C TYR A 85 2.08 -15.44 -0.82
N GLY A 86 2.50 -16.36 0.05
CA GLY A 86 3.75 -17.12 -0.14
C GLY A 86 3.80 -17.86 -1.47
N LYS A 87 2.74 -18.61 -1.79
CA LYS A 87 2.60 -19.33 -3.07
C LYS A 87 2.56 -18.38 -4.27
N LEU A 88 1.90 -17.24 -4.12
CA LEU A 88 1.78 -16.23 -5.18
C LEU A 88 3.16 -15.65 -5.52
N ARG A 89 3.92 -15.28 -4.48
CA ARG A 89 5.30 -14.79 -4.58
C ARG A 89 6.19 -15.78 -5.32
N GLU A 90 6.18 -17.05 -4.91
CA GLU A 90 7.01 -18.11 -5.50
C GLU A 90 6.66 -18.43 -6.96
N ARG A 91 5.37 -18.42 -7.31
CA ARG A 91 4.90 -18.88 -8.64
C ARG A 91 4.89 -17.79 -9.70
N ILE A 92 4.57 -16.55 -9.33
CA ILE A 92 4.28 -15.48 -10.29
C ILE A 92 5.37 -14.40 -10.28
N GLY A 93 6.14 -14.29 -9.20
CA GLY A 93 7.19 -13.28 -9.04
C GLY A 93 6.65 -11.91 -8.67
N ASN A 94 7.53 -11.07 -8.13
CA ASN A 94 7.15 -9.79 -7.51
C ASN A 94 6.74 -8.73 -8.55
N LYS A 95 7.42 -8.66 -9.71
CA LYS A 95 7.08 -7.66 -10.75
C LYS A 95 5.69 -7.88 -11.30
N VAL A 96 5.36 -9.14 -11.61
CA VAL A 96 4.05 -9.49 -12.17
C VAL A 96 2.96 -9.32 -11.11
N THR A 97 3.20 -9.77 -9.87
CA THR A 97 2.26 -9.55 -8.76
C THR A 97 1.97 -8.06 -8.54
N TYR A 98 3.00 -7.22 -8.55
CA TYR A 98 2.86 -5.77 -8.42
C TYR A 98 2.02 -5.15 -9.56
N ARG A 99 2.27 -5.58 -10.81
CA ARG A 99 1.47 -5.16 -11.98
C ARG A 99 0.02 -5.58 -11.88
N ILE A 100 -0.24 -6.83 -11.49
CA ILE A 100 -1.59 -7.36 -11.29
C ILE A 100 -2.31 -6.55 -10.19
N SER A 101 -1.63 -6.23 -9.10
CA SER A 101 -2.20 -5.41 -8.03
C SER A 101 -2.60 -4.01 -8.52
N LEU A 102 -1.76 -3.34 -9.31
CA LEU A 102 -2.11 -2.05 -9.91
C LEU A 102 -3.33 -2.16 -10.84
N ALA A 103 -3.38 -3.20 -11.69
CA ALA A 103 -4.54 -3.45 -12.55
C ALA A 103 -5.81 -3.74 -11.74
N ALA A 104 -5.70 -4.53 -10.67
CA ALA A 104 -6.81 -4.84 -9.78
C ALA A 104 -7.33 -3.59 -9.06
N PHE A 105 -6.46 -2.63 -8.71
CA PHE A 105 -6.90 -1.32 -8.22
C PHE A 105 -7.70 -0.55 -9.27
N VAL A 106 -7.25 -0.52 -10.53
CA VAL A 106 -7.99 0.12 -11.62
C VAL A 106 -9.39 -0.49 -11.73
N VAL A 107 -9.47 -1.82 -11.73
CA VAL A 107 -10.75 -2.54 -11.78
C VAL A 107 -11.61 -2.22 -10.56
N ALA A 108 -11.06 -2.21 -9.34
CA ALA A 108 -11.81 -1.88 -8.14
C ALA A 108 -12.38 -0.46 -8.18
N PHE A 109 -11.59 0.53 -8.58
CA PHE A 109 -12.05 1.90 -8.75
C PHE A 109 -13.11 2.02 -9.85
N ILE A 110 -12.93 1.34 -10.98
CA ILE A 110 -13.93 1.32 -12.04
C ILE A 110 -15.19 0.62 -11.55
N LEU A 111 -15.16 -0.47 -10.80
CA LEU A 111 -16.40 -1.16 -10.43
C LEU A 111 -17.25 -0.41 -9.39
N MET A 112 -16.64 0.44 -8.56
CA MET A 112 -17.32 1.12 -7.45
C MET A 112 -18.58 1.93 -7.86
N PRO A 113 -18.54 2.84 -8.86
CA PRO A 113 -19.74 3.57 -9.31
C PRO A 113 -20.84 2.68 -9.92
N TRP A 114 -20.51 1.46 -10.33
CA TRP A 114 -21.44 0.54 -10.99
C TRP A 114 -22.14 -0.43 -10.03
N VAL A 115 -21.83 -0.35 -8.74
CA VAL A 115 -22.55 -1.12 -7.71
C VAL A 115 -24.07 -0.87 -7.84
N GLY A 116 -24.91 -1.84 -7.49
CA GLY A 116 -26.37 -1.78 -7.53
C GLY A 116 -26.97 -1.10 -6.30
N TYR A 117 -28.15 -0.49 -6.42
CA TYR A 117 -28.83 0.14 -5.28
C TYR A 117 -29.55 -0.90 -4.43
N ARG A 118 -29.80 -0.59 -3.15
CA ARG A 118 -30.46 -1.51 -2.21
C ARG A 118 -31.87 -1.90 -2.68
N GLU A 119 -32.57 -0.95 -3.31
CA GLU A 119 -33.92 -1.11 -3.85
C GLU A 119 -33.95 -1.49 -5.34
N SER A 120 -32.79 -1.77 -5.94
CA SER A 120 -32.75 -2.18 -7.35
C SER A 120 -33.43 -3.54 -7.55
N ASN A 121 -34.23 -3.64 -8.62
CA ASN A 121 -34.86 -4.89 -9.00
C ASN A 121 -33.77 -5.96 -9.23
N PRO A 122 -33.86 -7.14 -8.60
CA PRO A 122 -32.84 -8.17 -8.72
C PRO A 122 -32.66 -8.55 -10.19
N PHE A 123 -31.41 -8.51 -10.66
CA PHE A 123 -31.08 -8.99 -12.00
C PHE A 123 -31.52 -10.46 -12.08
N GLN A 124 -32.44 -10.76 -13.00
CA GLN A 124 -32.96 -12.12 -13.26
C GLN A 124 -33.83 -12.77 -12.15
N GLY A 125 -34.32 -12.02 -11.16
CA GLY A 125 -35.25 -12.56 -10.16
C GLY A 125 -34.63 -13.53 -9.13
N LEU A 126 -33.29 -13.59 -9.05
CA LEU A 126 -32.56 -14.36 -8.06
C LEU A 126 -32.06 -13.43 -6.94
N GLY A 127 -32.60 -13.57 -5.73
CA GLY A 127 -32.16 -12.84 -4.54
C GLY A 127 -32.85 -11.49 -4.29
N THR A 128 -32.35 -10.74 -3.30
CA THR A 128 -32.81 -9.39 -2.96
C THR A 128 -31.80 -8.34 -3.47
N GLY A 129 -32.26 -7.12 -3.79
CA GLY A 129 -31.37 -6.01 -4.19
C GLY A 129 -30.28 -5.71 -3.16
N ALA A 130 -30.62 -5.84 -1.87
CA ALA A 130 -29.64 -5.78 -0.78
C ALA A 130 -28.58 -6.89 -0.84
N GLY A 131 -28.97 -8.14 -1.14
CA GLY A 131 -28.02 -9.25 -1.26
C GLY A 131 -27.02 -9.06 -2.40
N TRP A 132 -27.49 -8.55 -3.55
CA TRP A 132 -26.62 -8.20 -4.68
C TRP A 132 -25.66 -7.06 -4.36
N LEU A 133 -26.14 -5.99 -3.70
CA LEU A 133 -25.29 -4.90 -3.21
C LEU A 133 -24.15 -5.43 -2.33
N TRP A 134 -24.46 -6.28 -1.35
CA TRP A 134 -23.45 -6.87 -0.47
C TRP A 134 -22.48 -7.79 -1.21
N ALA A 135 -22.96 -8.57 -2.18
CA ALA A 135 -22.10 -9.43 -2.99
C ALA A 135 -21.14 -8.63 -3.87
N GLU A 136 -21.62 -7.56 -4.52
CA GLU A 136 -20.81 -6.66 -5.35
C GLU A 136 -19.78 -5.92 -4.51
N LEU A 137 -20.20 -5.29 -3.40
CA LEU A 137 -19.28 -4.62 -2.48
C LEU A 137 -18.24 -5.60 -1.93
N GLY A 138 -18.68 -6.77 -1.47
CA GLY A 138 -17.80 -7.82 -0.97
C GLY A 138 -16.77 -8.26 -2.00
N ALA A 139 -17.18 -8.52 -3.25
CA ALA A 139 -16.29 -8.90 -4.32
C ALA A 139 -15.25 -7.81 -4.63
N ILE A 140 -15.67 -6.54 -4.72
CA ILE A 140 -14.77 -5.40 -4.98
C ILE A 140 -13.80 -5.22 -3.80
N LEU A 141 -14.27 -5.33 -2.56
CA LEU A 141 -13.45 -5.27 -1.35
C LEU A 141 -12.41 -6.39 -1.33
N VAL A 142 -12.77 -7.61 -1.71
CA VAL A 142 -11.84 -8.74 -1.80
C VAL A 142 -10.75 -8.45 -2.84
N ILE A 143 -11.15 -8.03 -4.06
CA ILE A 143 -10.21 -7.68 -5.13
C ILE A 143 -9.24 -6.59 -4.65
N LYS A 144 -9.77 -5.49 -4.11
CA LYS A 144 -8.98 -4.37 -3.60
C LYS A 144 -8.04 -4.80 -2.48
N THR A 145 -8.51 -5.65 -1.57
CA THR A 145 -7.76 -6.06 -0.39
C THR A 145 -6.59 -6.95 -0.77
N VAL A 146 -6.85 -7.97 -1.60
CA VAL A 146 -5.81 -8.84 -2.15
C VAL A 146 -4.79 -8.04 -2.95
N ALA A 147 -5.25 -7.11 -3.78
CA ALA A 147 -4.39 -6.21 -4.55
C ALA A 147 -3.51 -5.33 -3.65
N SER A 148 -4.10 -4.75 -2.59
CA SER A 148 -3.41 -3.91 -1.61
C SER A 148 -2.27 -4.67 -0.95
N VAL A 149 -2.57 -5.83 -0.36
CA VAL A 149 -1.58 -6.65 0.35
C VAL A 149 -0.50 -7.15 -0.61
N GLY A 150 -0.89 -7.82 -1.69
CA GLY A 150 0.06 -8.39 -2.64
C GLY A 150 0.92 -7.31 -3.32
N GLY A 151 0.33 -6.16 -3.59
CA GLY A 151 1.00 -5.02 -4.24
C GLY A 151 1.98 -4.31 -3.30
N LEU A 152 1.59 -4.08 -2.05
CA LEU A 152 2.45 -3.51 -1.02
C LEU A 152 3.71 -4.35 -0.82
N THR A 153 3.51 -5.64 -0.53
CA THR A 153 4.64 -6.51 -0.19
C THR A 153 5.53 -6.75 -1.41
N SER A 154 4.95 -6.92 -2.60
CA SER A 154 5.74 -7.03 -3.84
C SER A 154 6.52 -5.75 -4.14
N ALA A 155 5.91 -4.57 -3.95
CA ALA A 155 6.58 -3.29 -4.18
C ALA A 155 7.77 -3.11 -3.23
N LEU A 156 7.58 -3.33 -1.94
CA LEU A 156 8.66 -3.23 -0.95
C LEU A 156 9.79 -4.21 -1.27
N LEU A 157 9.47 -5.44 -1.66
CA LEU A 157 10.49 -6.42 -2.05
C LEU A 157 11.24 -6.00 -3.31
N LEU A 158 10.57 -5.39 -4.29
CA LEU A 158 11.23 -4.83 -5.48
C LEU A 158 12.11 -3.61 -5.13
N ILE A 159 11.68 -2.75 -4.19
CA ILE A 159 12.49 -1.64 -3.66
C ILE A 159 13.77 -2.20 -3.02
N THR A 160 13.62 -3.20 -2.16
CA THR A 160 14.73 -3.87 -1.47
C THR A 160 15.68 -4.52 -2.47
N ASN A 161 15.18 -5.29 -3.44
CA ASN A 161 15.99 -5.92 -4.48
C ASN A 161 16.64 -4.91 -5.45
N SER A 162 16.19 -3.66 -5.47
CA SER A 162 16.84 -2.59 -6.25
C SER A 162 18.10 -2.04 -5.57
N ALA A 163 18.31 -2.34 -4.28
CA ALA A 163 19.45 -1.84 -3.53
C ALA A 163 20.72 -2.68 -3.83
N PRO A 164 21.81 -2.08 -4.33
CA PRO A 164 23.07 -2.80 -4.55
C PRO A 164 23.83 -3.08 -3.24
N ASN A 165 23.63 -2.25 -2.20
CA ASN A 165 24.39 -2.27 -0.94
C ASN A 165 23.47 -1.91 0.25
N HIS A 166 23.81 -2.35 1.47
CA HIS A 166 23.01 -2.07 2.70
C HIS A 166 22.75 -0.57 2.97
N ASN A 167 23.71 0.30 2.67
CA ASN A 167 23.54 1.75 2.83
C ASN A 167 22.43 2.32 1.91
N VAL A 168 22.30 1.77 0.69
CA VAL A 168 21.25 2.15 -0.27
C VAL A 168 19.91 1.55 0.15
N LEU A 169 19.91 0.34 0.71
CA LEU A 169 18.70 -0.34 1.19
C LEU A 169 17.95 0.48 2.25
N GLY A 170 18.67 0.94 3.29
CA GLY A 170 18.07 1.79 4.32
C GLY A 170 17.52 3.10 3.76
N THR A 171 18.24 3.72 2.81
CA THR A 171 17.80 4.94 2.14
C THR A 171 16.53 4.70 1.30
N LEU A 172 16.46 3.62 0.54
CA LEU A 172 15.31 3.30 -0.30
C LEU A 172 14.07 2.95 0.52
N ASN A 173 14.22 2.21 1.62
CA ASN A 173 13.12 1.95 2.54
C ASN A 173 12.64 3.25 3.20
N GLY A 174 13.57 4.09 3.67
CA GLY A 174 13.23 5.42 4.20
C GLY A 174 12.47 6.29 3.20
N LEU A 175 12.87 6.30 1.92
CA LEU A 175 12.14 6.97 0.85
C LEU A 175 10.76 6.35 0.62
N ALA A 176 10.65 5.02 0.60
CA ALA A 176 9.37 4.32 0.49
C ALA A 176 8.42 4.72 1.63
N GLN A 177 8.89 4.70 2.88
CA GLN A 177 8.08 5.05 4.03
C GLN A 177 7.69 6.53 4.03
N THR A 178 8.57 7.40 3.57
CA THR A 178 8.26 8.83 3.36
C THR A 178 7.16 9.00 2.31
N LEU A 179 7.24 8.31 1.17
CA LEU A 179 6.21 8.33 0.12
C LEU A 179 4.89 7.75 0.63
N SER A 180 4.93 6.68 1.43
CA SER A 180 3.78 6.08 2.09
C SER A 180 3.12 7.05 3.09
N ALA A 181 3.92 7.75 3.89
CA ALA A 181 3.43 8.79 4.80
C ALA A 181 2.83 9.99 4.04
N ALA A 182 3.47 10.42 2.96
CA ALA A 182 2.95 11.48 2.09
C ALA A 182 1.61 11.08 1.45
N GLY A 183 1.48 9.83 0.99
CA GLY A 183 0.22 9.29 0.49
C GLY A 183 -0.87 9.23 1.57
N ARG A 184 -0.50 8.84 2.81
CA ARG A 184 -1.40 8.86 3.97
C ARG A 184 -1.87 10.26 4.36
N ALA A 185 -0.98 11.24 4.26
CA ALA A 185 -1.32 12.63 4.52
C ALA A 185 -2.21 13.19 3.40
N ALA A 186 -1.83 13.05 2.13
CA ALA A 186 -2.53 13.68 1.02
C ALA A 186 -3.80 12.94 0.56
N GLY A 187 -3.82 11.61 0.65
CA GLY A 187 -4.89 10.75 0.12
C GLY A 187 -6.30 11.14 0.60
N PRO A 188 -6.55 11.25 1.92
CA PRO A 188 -7.87 11.61 2.44
C PRO A 188 -8.30 13.03 2.03
N PHE A 189 -7.38 14.00 2.03
CA PHE A 189 -7.69 15.37 1.59
C PHE A 189 -8.05 15.43 0.11
N VAL A 190 -7.24 14.81 -0.76
CA VAL A 190 -7.50 14.82 -2.22
C VAL A 190 -8.77 14.07 -2.53
N SER A 191 -8.95 12.87 -1.96
CA SER A 191 -10.10 12.02 -2.25
C SER A 191 -11.41 12.57 -1.68
N GLY A 192 -11.41 13.07 -0.43
CA GLY A 192 -12.58 13.70 0.17
C GLY A 192 -12.99 14.98 -0.54
N SER A 193 -12.03 15.84 -0.91
CA SER A 193 -12.30 17.07 -1.67
C SER A 193 -12.89 16.74 -3.05
N LEU A 194 -12.36 15.71 -3.71
CA LEU A 194 -12.83 15.28 -5.01
C LEU A 194 -14.23 14.67 -4.93
N PHE A 195 -14.51 13.85 -3.92
CA PHE A 195 -15.84 13.28 -3.69
C PHE A 195 -16.87 14.38 -3.37
N THR A 196 -16.50 15.37 -2.55
CA THR A 196 -17.34 16.54 -2.23
C THR A 196 -17.60 17.42 -3.46
N ALA A 197 -16.65 17.52 -4.38
CA ALA A 197 -16.88 18.19 -5.66
C ALA A 197 -17.78 17.37 -6.58
N ALA A 198 -17.60 16.04 -6.59
CA ALA A 198 -18.40 15.09 -7.34
C ALA A 198 -19.88 15.13 -6.94
N THR A 199 -20.21 15.20 -5.65
CA THR A 199 -21.62 15.27 -5.18
C THR A 199 -22.40 16.47 -5.75
N LYS A 200 -21.71 17.53 -6.22
CA LYS A 200 -22.33 18.70 -6.85
C LYS A 200 -22.63 18.52 -8.34
N ILE A 201 -22.17 17.44 -8.96
CA ILE A 201 -22.31 17.18 -10.40
C ILE A 201 -23.40 16.12 -10.60
N GLN A 202 -24.47 16.47 -11.31
CA GLN A 202 -25.52 15.53 -11.71
C GLN A 202 -25.55 15.35 -13.23
N PRO A 203 -25.79 14.12 -13.75
CA PRO A 203 -25.96 12.84 -13.04
C PRO A 203 -24.63 12.06 -12.80
N LYS A 204 -24.57 11.26 -11.71
CA LYS A 204 -23.46 10.35 -11.31
C LYS A 204 -22.11 11.02 -11.01
N GLY A 205 -22.12 11.92 -10.05
CA GLY A 205 -20.92 12.56 -9.53
C GLY A 205 -19.83 11.59 -9.08
N GLU A 206 -20.17 10.48 -8.41
CA GLU A 206 -19.16 9.57 -7.85
C GLU A 206 -18.25 8.98 -8.93
N ALA A 207 -18.76 8.77 -10.14
CA ALA A 207 -18.01 8.22 -11.26
C ALA A 207 -16.81 9.10 -11.62
N LEU A 208 -16.88 10.41 -11.37
CA LEU A 208 -15.76 11.32 -11.56
C LEU A 208 -14.65 11.04 -10.53
N ALA A 209 -15.00 10.94 -9.25
CA ALA A 209 -14.03 10.74 -8.17
C ALA A 209 -13.33 9.38 -8.33
N PHE A 210 -14.11 8.30 -8.46
CA PHE A 210 -13.59 6.96 -8.67
C PHE A 210 -12.87 6.85 -10.03
N GLY A 211 -13.36 7.51 -11.09
CA GLY A 211 -12.73 7.52 -12.41
C GLY A 211 -11.37 8.21 -12.44
N ILE A 212 -11.18 9.30 -11.69
CA ILE A 212 -9.88 9.96 -11.57
C ILE A 212 -8.88 9.05 -10.86
N PHE A 213 -9.25 8.41 -9.76
CA PHE A 213 -8.37 7.46 -9.08
C PHE A 213 -8.12 6.19 -9.88
N ALA A 214 -9.09 5.74 -10.68
CA ALA A 214 -8.87 4.69 -11.68
C ALA A 214 -7.83 5.12 -12.71
N GLY A 215 -7.91 6.35 -13.23
CA GLY A 215 -6.95 6.92 -14.16
C GLY A 215 -5.54 7.03 -13.56
N VAL A 216 -5.43 7.51 -12.33
CA VAL A 216 -4.15 7.59 -11.59
C VAL A 216 -3.55 6.20 -11.39
N SER A 217 -4.36 5.23 -10.96
CA SER A 217 -3.94 3.83 -10.80
C SER A 217 -3.53 3.20 -12.14
N PHE A 218 -4.22 3.57 -13.23
CA PHE A 218 -3.92 3.08 -14.58
C PHE A 218 -2.61 3.67 -15.12
N ILE A 219 -2.33 4.93 -14.84
CA ILE A 219 -1.01 5.52 -15.13
C ILE A 219 0.08 4.77 -14.35
N GLY A 220 -0.13 4.50 -13.06
CA GLY A 220 0.78 3.67 -12.26
C GLY A 220 0.99 2.28 -12.87
N PHE A 221 -0.09 1.63 -13.32
CA PHE A 221 -0.03 0.37 -14.03
C PHE A 221 0.83 0.45 -15.30
N LEU A 222 0.60 1.44 -16.16
CA LEU A 222 1.39 1.62 -17.38
C LEU A 222 2.87 1.91 -17.08
N LEU A 223 3.15 2.76 -16.09
CA LEU A 223 4.51 3.07 -15.66
C LEU A 223 5.24 1.82 -15.14
N SER A 224 4.53 0.90 -14.49
CA SER A 224 5.12 -0.33 -13.94
C SER A 224 5.65 -1.30 -15.03
N PHE A 225 5.23 -1.15 -16.29
CA PHE A 225 5.83 -1.89 -17.42
C PHE A 225 7.21 -1.35 -17.83
N GLY A 226 7.50 -0.09 -17.50
CA GLY A 226 8.82 0.49 -17.72
C GLY A 226 9.90 -0.05 -16.78
N ILE A 227 9.51 -0.71 -15.68
CA ILE A 227 10.43 -1.35 -14.72
C ILE A 227 10.98 -2.62 -15.39
N ARG A 228 12.22 -2.54 -15.91
CA ARG A 228 12.86 -3.60 -16.71
C ARG A 228 14.01 -4.32 -16.02
N GLY A 229 14.43 -3.89 -14.83
CA GLY A 229 15.52 -4.51 -14.08
C GLY A 229 15.36 -6.03 -13.95
N SER A 230 16.24 -6.78 -14.63
CA SER A 230 16.32 -8.24 -14.57
C SER A 230 16.85 -8.74 -13.22
N GLY A 231 17.54 -7.90 -12.45
CA GLY A 231 18.01 -8.20 -11.09
C GLY A 231 17.00 -7.95 -9.96
N LEU A 232 15.78 -7.49 -10.27
CA LEU A 232 14.76 -7.16 -9.25
C LEU A 232 13.95 -8.37 -8.79
N GLU A 233 13.97 -9.45 -9.58
CA GLU A 233 13.47 -10.77 -9.19
C GLU A 233 14.67 -11.58 -8.73
N ALA A 234 15.14 -11.35 -7.50
CA ALA A 234 16.06 -12.29 -6.87
C ALA A 234 15.35 -13.64 -6.75
N ASP A 235 16.00 -14.72 -7.22
CA ASP A 235 15.56 -16.10 -7.02
C ASP A 235 15.23 -16.33 -5.55
N GLY A 236 14.14 -17.05 -5.31
CA GLY A 236 13.39 -17.08 -4.04
C GLY A 236 14.24 -16.99 -2.78
N TRP A 237 13.95 -16.00 -1.93
CA TRP A 237 14.49 -15.96 -0.59
C TRP A 237 13.96 -17.20 0.15
N SER A 238 14.84 -18.14 0.47
CA SER A 238 14.59 -19.17 1.47
C SER A 238 14.30 -18.48 2.81
N SER A 239 13.18 -18.86 3.41
CA SER A 239 12.69 -18.35 4.69
C SER A 239 13.52 -18.85 5.88
N GLU A 240 14.78 -18.41 6.00
CA GLU A 240 15.63 -18.77 7.15
C GLU A 240 16.18 -17.58 7.95
N ASP A 241 15.85 -16.32 7.61
CA ASP A 241 16.44 -15.14 8.29
C ASP A 241 15.42 -14.11 8.84
N GLU A 242 14.27 -14.54 9.35
CA GLU A 242 13.36 -13.65 10.13
C GLU A 242 13.06 -14.23 11.53
N ASP A 243 14.09 -14.71 12.23
CA ASP A 243 14.05 -14.91 13.69
C ASP A 243 15.13 -14.00 14.31
N GLU A 244 14.88 -12.69 14.38
CA GLU A 244 15.52 -11.73 15.31
C GLU A 244 15.03 -10.30 14.98
N GLU A 245 13.81 -9.94 15.37
CA GLU A 245 13.53 -8.54 15.73
C GLU A 245 12.75 -8.50 17.04
N ASP A 246 13.42 -7.85 18.00
CA ASP A 246 13.20 -7.79 19.43
C ASP A 246 11.83 -7.31 19.90
N GLU A 247 11.39 -7.89 21.02
CA GLU A 247 10.27 -7.44 21.84
C GLU A 247 10.56 -6.03 22.42
N GLU A 248 9.86 -5.00 21.93
CA GLU A 248 9.78 -3.72 22.64
C GLU A 248 8.58 -3.73 23.60
N ASP A 249 8.88 -4.05 24.86
CA ASP A 249 8.05 -3.84 26.04
C ASP A 249 7.93 -2.34 26.34
N VAL A 250 6.71 -1.84 26.55
CA VAL A 250 6.43 -0.46 26.96
C VAL A 250 5.60 -0.48 28.24
N GLY A 251 6.21 -0.05 29.34
CA GLY A 251 5.46 0.34 30.52
C GLY A 251 6.29 0.69 31.76
N ASP A 252 6.61 1.98 31.87
CA ASP A 252 6.27 2.85 33.03
C ASP A 252 7.42 3.51 33.79
N GLU A 253 7.20 4.80 34.05
CA GLU A 253 8.11 5.79 34.61
C GLU A 253 8.30 5.65 36.11
N GLY A 254 9.49 6.02 36.63
CA GLY A 254 9.64 6.21 38.07
C GLY A 254 11.04 6.50 38.61
N GLY A 255 11.51 7.74 38.45
CA GLY A 255 12.12 8.50 39.54
C GLY A 255 13.51 8.12 40.11
N HIS A 256 14.44 9.05 39.91
CA HIS A 256 15.43 9.56 40.89
C HIS A 256 16.75 8.78 41.19
N ALA A 257 17.83 9.43 40.74
CA ALA A 257 19.05 9.77 41.49
C ALA A 257 20.01 8.67 41.99
N ASN A 258 21.01 8.41 41.15
CA ASN A 258 22.47 8.46 41.43
C ASN A 258 22.93 8.45 42.90
N GLU A 259 23.64 7.39 43.31
CA GLU A 259 25.05 7.45 43.73
C GLU A 259 25.59 6.06 44.12
N ARG A 260 26.82 5.76 43.65
CA ARG A 260 27.88 4.91 44.27
C ARG A 260 27.42 3.53 44.79
N THR A 261 28.00 2.42 44.33
CA THR A 261 29.34 2.01 44.76
C THR A 261 29.72 0.76 43.96
N GLY A 262 30.80 0.82 43.19
CA GLY A 262 31.45 -0.40 42.72
C GLY A 262 32.30 -0.95 43.85
N LEU A 263 32.07 -2.18 44.30
CA LEU A 263 33.10 -3.01 44.93
C LEU A 263 32.80 -4.50 44.77
N ILE A 264 33.59 -5.12 43.90
CA ILE A 264 34.37 -6.35 44.11
C ILE A 264 33.63 -7.59 44.64
N ARG A 265 33.51 -8.54 43.72
CA ARG A 265 33.32 -9.98 43.94
C ARG A 265 34.47 -10.56 44.78
N LYS A 266 34.16 -10.96 46.00
CA LYS A 266 34.59 -12.24 46.58
C LYS A 266 33.53 -12.73 47.56
#